data_AF-A0A2V7WK50-F1
#
_entry.id   AF-A0A2V7WK50-F1
#
_cell.length_a   1.000
_cell.length_b   1.000
_cell.length_c   1.000
_cell.angle_alpha   90.00
_cell.angle_beta   90.00
_cell.angle_gamma   90.00
#
_symmetry.space_group_name_H-M   'P 1'
#
loop_
_entity.id
_entity.type
_entity.pdbx_description
1 polymer ?
#
loop_
_entity_poly.entity_id
_entity_poly.type
_entity_poly.pdbx_seq_one_letter_code
_entity_poly.pdbx_strand_id
1 'polypeptide(L)'
;MRAESDTHPPSLSPHPFIIGSVTVQTPTPAATEQGPSFTLNDLLIYAAKQQASDLHLKPMRPPLVRIHGKLVPIKTEPLKPADLEKMLLPILNRPQREKFDTVQSVDFGYGVPGVARFRANLYMQRGTVGAVFRRIPIQILGIDALELPLAIRDLSHIPDGLVLVTGPTGSGKSTTLAAMISDIADKEPLHIVTIEDPIEFLFIDKISAISQREVGTDTPNFKEALRNAMRQDPDVIMVGEMRDVETMQTVLTASETGHLVFSTLHTNNAAQTIDRIIDAFPVDQHKQIRGQLALVLRGIISLKLIKNTEGKMTAAVEVLKNSPRIAKLIEDGTTKDILEEMESSVGLYRMQSMNQSLIALLVHQKITYQDAMGLASDPDDLSLKLRKLFPQIEERVRQGGDMAPSHSDFSQITQLMDIKRLYEEQEGQWQQRLADKDAELENLRKDVEYRSQAVAMQQNEFGAKDEEIARVKGDMERLRSDAQAKIGQLQERIKELNQKLIAAGQQPGPKR
;
A
#
# COMPACT_ATOMS: atom_id res chain seq x y z
N MET A 1 -89.44 -55.09 -21.89
CA MET A 1 -90.82 -55.44 -21.50
C MET A 1 -90.79 -55.89 -20.04
N ARG A 2 -91.56 -55.21 -19.16
CA ARG A 2 -92.13 -55.62 -17.84
C ARG A 2 -91.15 -56.19 -16.78
N ALA A 3 -90.98 -55.57 -15.60
CA ALA A 3 -91.83 -55.69 -14.38
C ALA A 3 -92.00 -57.18 -13.97
N GLU A 4 -91.81 -57.65 -12.73
CA GLU A 4 -92.00 -57.05 -11.39
C GLU A 4 -91.45 -58.01 -10.29
N SER A 5 -91.66 -57.62 -9.03
CA SER A 5 -91.25 -58.09 -7.69
C SER A 5 -91.38 -59.58 -7.29
N ASP A 6 -90.64 -59.97 -6.22
CA ASP A 6 -91.19 -60.48 -4.93
C ASP A 6 -90.07 -60.94 -3.94
N THR A 7 -89.85 -60.26 -2.81
CA THR A 7 -90.30 -60.47 -1.40
C THR A 7 -89.48 -61.44 -0.51
N HIS A 8 -88.75 -60.83 0.44
CA HIS A 8 -88.63 -61.13 1.90
C HIS A 8 -87.75 -62.30 2.49
N PRO A 9 -87.31 -62.18 3.78
CA PRO A 9 -85.89 -62.21 4.20
C PRO A 9 -85.49 -63.44 5.05
N PRO A 10 -84.20 -63.63 5.41
CA PRO A 10 -83.81 -64.60 6.43
C PRO A 10 -83.57 -63.97 7.81
N SER A 11 -84.00 -64.74 8.81
CA SER A 11 -83.97 -64.54 10.26
C SER A 11 -82.57 -64.58 10.88
N LEU A 12 -82.32 -63.67 11.82
CA LEU A 12 -81.18 -63.67 12.75
C LEU A 12 -81.40 -64.66 13.91
N SER A 13 -80.35 -65.39 14.30
CA SER A 13 -80.23 -66.04 15.60
C SER A 13 -78.90 -65.64 16.26
N PRO A 14 -78.83 -65.57 17.61
CA PRO A 14 -77.89 -64.69 18.30
C PRO A 14 -76.63 -65.44 18.79
N HIS A 15 -75.46 -64.84 18.59
CA HIS A 15 -74.25 -65.17 19.34
C HIS A 15 -74.01 -64.13 20.44
N PRO A 16 -73.68 -64.53 21.69
CA PRO A 16 -73.48 -63.60 22.78
C PRO A 16 -72.13 -62.90 22.65
N PHE A 17 -72.15 -61.58 22.42
CA PHE A 17 -70.97 -60.74 22.53
C PHE A 17 -70.78 -60.31 23.98
N ILE A 18 -69.63 -60.68 24.54
CA ILE A 18 -69.16 -60.28 25.86
C ILE A 18 -68.84 -58.79 25.84
N ILE A 19 -69.55 -57.99 26.64
CA ILE A 19 -69.23 -56.58 26.87
C ILE A 19 -68.08 -56.52 27.88
N GLY A 20 -66.85 -56.34 27.37
CA GLY A 20 -65.72 -55.90 28.17
C GLY A 20 -65.92 -54.45 28.60
N SER A 21 -65.87 -54.20 29.90
CA SER A 21 -65.90 -52.86 30.51
C SER A 21 -64.76 -52.00 29.97
N VAL A 22 -65.08 -50.97 29.20
CA VAL A 22 -64.14 -49.92 28.82
C VAL A 22 -63.94 -49.01 30.01
N THR A 23 -62.84 -49.19 30.72
CA THR A 23 -62.36 -48.24 31.72
C THR A 23 -61.90 -46.99 30.98
N VAL A 24 -62.63 -45.89 31.15
CA VAL A 24 -62.24 -44.57 30.63
C VAL A 24 -60.94 -44.15 31.32
N GLN A 25 -59.81 -44.29 30.63
CA GLN A 25 -58.57 -43.63 31.03
C GLN A 25 -58.76 -42.13 30.78
N THR A 26 -58.86 -41.36 31.86
CA THR A 26 -58.69 -39.91 31.84
C THR A 26 -57.37 -39.57 31.14
N PRO A 27 -57.36 -38.61 30.20
CA PRO A 27 -56.12 -38.21 29.56
C PRO A 27 -55.18 -37.60 30.61
N THR A 28 -54.00 -38.21 30.74
CA THR A 28 -52.85 -37.62 31.43
C THR A 28 -52.66 -36.20 30.90
N PRO A 29 -52.50 -35.17 31.76
CA PRO A 29 -52.24 -33.82 31.28
C PRO A 29 -50.99 -33.86 30.41
N ALA A 30 -51.13 -33.36 29.18
CA ALA A 30 -50.06 -33.24 28.21
C ALA A 30 -48.84 -32.63 28.90
N ALA A 31 -47.71 -33.35 28.85
CA ALA A 31 -46.44 -32.78 29.23
C ALA A 31 -46.28 -31.47 28.45
N THR A 32 -46.26 -30.35 29.17
CA THR A 32 -45.84 -29.05 28.67
C THR A 32 -44.65 -29.27 27.75
N GLU A 33 -44.77 -28.91 26.48
CA GLU A 33 -43.65 -28.82 25.54
C GLU A 33 -42.64 -27.85 26.14
N GLN A 34 -41.70 -28.36 26.93
CA GLN A 34 -40.55 -27.61 27.38
C GLN A 34 -39.72 -27.38 26.11
N GLY A 35 -39.76 -26.14 25.61
CA GLY A 35 -38.81 -25.69 24.59
C GLY A 35 -37.37 -25.93 25.06
N PRO A 36 -36.38 -25.77 24.17
CA PRO A 36 -34.98 -25.93 24.56
C PRO A 36 -34.69 -25.09 25.81
N SER A 37 -33.97 -25.64 26.80
CA SER A 37 -33.72 -24.95 28.08
C SER A 37 -32.82 -23.71 27.96
N PHE A 38 -32.50 -23.29 26.73
CA PHE A 38 -31.63 -22.17 26.39
C PHE A 38 -32.20 -21.44 25.18
N THR A 39 -32.17 -20.11 25.23
CA THR A 39 -32.59 -19.23 24.13
C THR A 39 -31.44 -19.03 23.13
N LEU A 40 -31.74 -18.46 21.95
CA LEU A 40 -30.69 -18.07 20.99
C LEU A 40 -29.65 -17.13 21.65
N ASN A 41 -30.11 -16.18 22.45
CA ASN A 41 -29.24 -15.22 23.13
C ASN A 41 -28.28 -15.92 24.10
N ASP A 42 -28.73 -16.96 24.82
CA ASP A 42 -27.86 -17.73 25.70
C ASP A 42 -26.73 -18.42 24.93
N LEU A 43 -27.04 -18.98 23.75
CA LEU A 43 -26.05 -19.61 22.88
C LEU A 43 -25.05 -18.60 22.32
N LEU A 44 -25.53 -17.41 21.91
CA LEU A 44 -24.68 -16.33 21.41
C LEU A 44 -23.79 -15.74 22.51
N ILE A 45 -24.32 -15.55 23.72
CA ILE A 45 -23.56 -15.12 24.90
C ILE A 45 -22.48 -16.15 25.23
N TYR A 46 -22.83 -17.44 25.22
CA TYR A 46 -21.86 -18.51 25.43
C TYR A 46 -20.76 -18.49 24.36
N ALA A 47 -21.12 -18.40 23.08
CA ALA A 47 -20.17 -18.33 21.97
C ALA A 47 -19.22 -17.12 22.13
N ALA A 48 -19.74 -15.95 22.50
CA ALA A 48 -18.94 -14.76 22.74
C ALA A 48 -17.96 -14.94 23.93
N LYS A 49 -18.43 -15.51 25.05
CA LYS A 49 -17.61 -15.81 26.24
C LYS A 49 -16.48 -16.79 25.95
N GLN A 50 -16.73 -17.79 25.09
CA GLN A 50 -15.71 -18.75 24.65
C GLN A 50 -14.80 -18.21 23.54
N GLN A 51 -14.95 -16.93 23.18
CA GLN A 51 -14.24 -16.29 22.07
C GLN A 51 -14.36 -17.07 20.74
N ALA A 52 -15.51 -17.72 20.52
CA ALA A 52 -15.76 -18.44 19.29
C ALA A 52 -15.91 -17.47 18.11
N SER A 53 -15.38 -17.85 16.94
CA SER A 53 -15.54 -17.08 15.70
C SER A 53 -16.94 -17.23 15.12
N ASP A 54 -17.50 -18.44 15.19
CA ASP A 54 -18.79 -18.79 14.61
C ASP A 54 -19.60 -19.70 15.55
N LEU A 55 -20.92 -19.52 15.57
CA LEU A 55 -21.91 -20.44 16.13
C LEU A 55 -22.70 -21.04 14.97
N HIS A 56 -22.73 -22.36 14.88
CA HIS A 56 -23.50 -23.12 13.89
C HIS A 56 -24.66 -23.83 14.57
N LEU A 57 -25.85 -23.62 14.04
CA LEU A 57 -27.10 -24.24 14.48
C LEU A 57 -27.63 -25.11 13.36
N LYS A 58 -27.69 -26.42 13.61
CA LYS A 58 -28.08 -27.43 12.62
C LYS A 58 -29.04 -28.44 13.26
N PRO A 59 -30.08 -28.89 12.53
CA PRO A 59 -31.00 -29.92 13.01
C PRO A 59 -30.28 -31.21 13.40
N MET A 60 -30.80 -31.86 14.43
CA MET A 60 -30.35 -33.16 14.96
C MET A 60 -28.89 -33.18 15.41
N ARG A 61 -28.31 -32.01 15.71
CA ARG A 61 -26.99 -31.87 16.33
C ARG A 61 -27.06 -30.87 17.48
N PRO A 62 -26.19 -31.00 18.48
CA PRO A 62 -26.00 -29.91 19.44
C PRO A 62 -25.47 -28.66 18.71
N PRO A 63 -25.70 -27.46 19.23
CA PRO A 63 -25.04 -26.24 18.76
C PRO A 63 -23.53 -26.45 18.69
N LEU A 64 -22.90 -25.98 17.62
CA LEU A 64 -21.46 -26.08 17.42
C LEU A 64 -20.84 -24.70 17.44
N VAL A 65 -19.74 -24.53 18.17
CA VAL A 65 -18.95 -23.29 18.16
C VAL A 65 -17.61 -23.53 17.48
N ARG A 66 -17.11 -22.56 16.73
CA ARG A 66 -15.76 -22.60 16.16
C ARG A 66 -14.78 -21.87 17.07
N ILE A 67 -13.83 -22.60 17.63
CA ILE A 67 -12.78 -22.06 18.50
C ILE A 67 -11.43 -22.46 17.90
N HIS A 68 -10.55 -21.48 17.64
CA HIS A 68 -9.26 -21.67 16.97
C HIS A 68 -9.35 -22.52 15.68
N GLY A 69 -10.37 -22.25 14.86
CA GLY A 69 -10.61 -22.93 13.59
C GLY A 69 -11.31 -24.30 13.70
N LYS A 70 -11.42 -24.89 14.90
CA LYS A 70 -12.03 -26.22 15.12
C LYS A 70 -13.48 -26.10 15.57
N LEU A 71 -14.37 -26.94 15.03
CA LEU A 71 -15.76 -27.03 15.47
C LEU A 71 -15.87 -27.91 16.72
N VAL A 72 -16.44 -27.35 17.78
CA VAL A 72 -16.62 -27.99 19.08
C VAL A 72 -18.11 -27.97 19.45
N PRO A 73 -18.72 -29.10 19.81
CA PRO A 73 -20.11 -29.13 20.27
C PRO A 73 -20.25 -28.51 21.66
N ILE A 74 -21.28 -27.69 21.84
CA ILE A 74 -21.75 -27.29 23.18
C ILE A 74 -22.42 -28.52 23.80
N LYS A 75 -22.16 -28.77 25.09
CA LYS A 75 -22.74 -29.89 25.84
C LYS A 75 -24.23 -29.64 26.14
N THR A 76 -25.07 -29.79 25.13
CA THR A 76 -26.54 -29.73 25.22
C THR A 76 -27.17 -30.86 24.42
N GLU A 77 -28.48 -31.02 24.55
CA GLU A 77 -29.24 -31.91 23.67
C GLU A 77 -29.19 -31.45 22.21
N PRO A 78 -29.34 -32.38 21.24
CA PRO A 78 -29.48 -32.03 19.83
C PRO A 78 -30.71 -31.16 19.55
N LEU A 79 -30.56 -30.15 18.69
CA LEU A 79 -31.64 -29.25 18.30
C LEU A 79 -32.63 -29.95 17.37
N LYS A 80 -33.92 -30.00 17.72
CA LYS A 80 -34.95 -30.53 16.81
C LYS A 80 -35.31 -29.47 15.75
N PRO A 81 -35.80 -29.88 14.56
CA PRO A 81 -36.19 -28.93 13.52
C PRO A 81 -37.20 -27.87 13.97
N ALA A 82 -38.24 -28.29 14.72
CA ALA A 82 -39.25 -27.37 15.23
C ALA A 82 -38.68 -26.33 16.22
N ASP A 83 -37.68 -26.72 17.03
CA ASP A 83 -37.03 -25.83 17.98
C ASP A 83 -36.17 -24.78 17.25
N LEU A 84 -35.48 -25.18 16.18
CA LEU A 84 -34.72 -24.26 15.33
C LEU A 84 -35.62 -23.24 14.65
N GLU A 85 -36.76 -23.68 14.11
CA GLU A 85 -37.72 -22.75 13.48
C GLU A 85 -38.28 -21.76 14.49
N LYS A 86 -38.71 -22.23 15.67
CA LYS A 86 -39.17 -21.38 16.77
C LYS A 86 -38.09 -20.40 17.26
N MET A 87 -36.82 -20.79 17.20
CA MET A 87 -35.69 -19.99 17.65
C MET A 87 -35.22 -18.95 16.61
N LEU A 88 -35.19 -19.34 15.33
CA LEU A 88 -34.51 -18.58 14.28
C LEU A 88 -35.47 -17.69 13.49
N LEU A 89 -36.68 -18.14 13.21
CA LEU A 89 -37.60 -17.38 12.37
C LEU A 89 -38.07 -16.04 12.97
N PRO A 90 -38.29 -15.92 14.30
CA PRO A 90 -38.71 -14.65 14.90
C PRO A 90 -37.66 -13.54 14.87
N ILE A 91 -36.39 -13.85 14.60
CA ILE A 91 -35.32 -12.83 14.56
C ILE A 91 -35.28 -12.08 13.22
N LEU A 92 -36.01 -12.57 12.21
CA LEU A 92 -36.09 -11.94 10.90
C LEU A 92 -37.14 -10.82 10.93
N ASN A 93 -36.78 -9.65 10.40
CA ASN A 93 -37.77 -8.63 10.07
C ASN A 93 -38.64 -9.07 8.88
N ARG A 94 -39.73 -8.35 8.60
CA ARG A 94 -40.66 -8.72 7.53
C ARG A 94 -39.98 -8.85 6.14
N PRO A 95 -39.19 -7.86 5.66
CA PRO A 95 -38.46 -8.01 4.40
C PRO A 95 -37.50 -9.22 4.36
N GLN A 96 -36.75 -9.45 5.43
CA GLN A 96 -35.84 -10.59 5.55
C GLN A 96 -36.61 -11.92 5.54
N ARG A 97 -37.79 -11.95 6.16
CA ARG A 97 -38.67 -13.12 6.15
C ARG A 97 -39.20 -13.44 4.76
N GLU A 98 -39.70 -12.43 4.05
CA GLU A 98 -40.16 -12.57 2.66
C GLU A 98 -39.02 -13.04 1.74
N LYS A 99 -37.80 -12.50 1.93
CA LYS A 99 -36.60 -12.96 1.22
C LYS A 99 -36.24 -14.41 1.56
N PHE A 100 -36.32 -14.81 2.82
CA PHE A 100 -36.05 -16.18 3.23
C PHE A 100 -37.06 -17.17 2.65
N ASP A 101 -38.36 -16.83 2.66
CA ASP A 101 -39.42 -17.70 2.13
C ASP A 101 -39.30 -17.88 0.60
N THR A 102 -38.71 -16.92 -0.12
CA THR A 102 -38.53 -16.96 -1.60
C THR A 102 -37.17 -17.50 -2.04
N VAL A 103 -36.07 -17.03 -1.44
CA VAL A 103 -34.67 -17.35 -1.82
C VAL A 103 -34.12 -18.51 -1.00
N GLN A 104 -34.80 -18.92 0.07
CA GLN A 104 -34.37 -19.98 1.00
C GLN A 104 -33.04 -19.68 1.72
N SER A 105 -32.60 -18.42 1.69
CA SER A 105 -31.45 -17.91 2.43
C SER A 105 -31.54 -16.41 2.67
N VAL A 106 -31.00 -15.95 3.80
CA VAL A 106 -30.92 -14.53 4.14
C VAL A 106 -29.71 -14.24 5.04
N ASP A 107 -28.96 -13.20 4.68
CA ASP A 107 -27.90 -12.60 5.50
C ASP A 107 -28.44 -11.35 6.21
N PHE A 108 -28.06 -11.15 7.47
CA PHE A 108 -28.42 -9.96 8.27
C PHE A 108 -27.54 -9.81 9.51
N GLY A 109 -27.50 -8.63 10.11
CA GLY A 109 -26.91 -8.37 11.41
C GLY A 109 -27.85 -8.70 12.57
N TYR A 110 -27.32 -9.32 13.62
CA TYR A 110 -28.03 -9.58 14.87
C TYR A 110 -27.20 -9.10 16.06
N GLY A 111 -27.72 -8.13 16.81
CA GLY A 111 -27.06 -7.56 17.98
C GLY A 111 -27.56 -8.19 19.28
N VAL A 112 -26.64 -8.62 20.15
CA VAL A 112 -26.96 -8.95 21.54
C VAL A 112 -26.42 -7.83 22.44
N PRO A 113 -27.30 -7.00 23.04
CA PRO A 113 -26.87 -5.85 23.84
C PRO A 113 -25.88 -6.22 24.93
N GLY A 114 -24.78 -5.45 25.03
CA GLY A 114 -23.72 -5.65 26.03
C GLY A 114 -22.81 -6.86 25.79
N VAL A 115 -22.94 -7.58 24.66
CA VAL A 115 -22.22 -8.82 24.39
C VAL A 115 -21.41 -8.73 23.11
N ALA A 116 -22.08 -8.73 21.95
CA ALA A 116 -21.46 -8.65 20.64
C ALA A 116 -22.55 -8.45 19.57
N ARG A 117 -22.13 -8.00 18.39
CA ARG A 117 -22.93 -8.13 17.17
C ARG A 117 -22.47 -9.35 16.38
N PHE A 118 -23.40 -9.96 15.66
CA PHE A 118 -23.16 -11.13 14.85
C PHE A 118 -23.66 -10.87 13.44
N ARG A 119 -22.92 -11.36 12.46
CA ARG A 119 -23.42 -11.56 11.10
C ARG A 119 -24.08 -12.93 11.06
N ALA A 120 -25.37 -12.96 10.80
CA ALA A 120 -26.15 -14.18 10.69
C ALA A 120 -26.41 -14.52 9.22
N ASN A 121 -26.30 -15.81 8.89
CA ASN A 121 -26.83 -16.38 7.66
C ASN A 121 -27.81 -17.49 8.04
N LEU A 122 -29.07 -17.32 7.67
CA LEU A 122 -30.12 -18.34 7.79
C LEU A 122 -30.33 -18.98 6.41
N TYR A 123 -30.46 -20.30 6.37
CA TYR A 123 -30.58 -21.05 5.12
C TYR A 123 -31.42 -22.31 5.30
N MET A 124 -31.97 -22.82 4.20
CA MET A 124 -32.68 -24.10 4.18
C MET A 124 -31.72 -25.25 3.87
N GLN A 125 -31.79 -26.32 4.65
CA GLN A 125 -31.02 -27.55 4.43
C GLN A 125 -31.93 -28.76 4.59
N ARG A 126 -32.07 -29.55 3.50
CA ARG A 126 -32.88 -30.79 3.50
C ARG A 126 -34.30 -30.59 4.05
N GLY A 127 -34.93 -29.45 3.73
CA GLY A 127 -36.28 -29.11 4.20
C GLY A 127 -36.37 -28.60 5.65
N THR A 128 -35.24 -28.26 6.27
CA THR A 128 -35.19 -27.74 7.66
C THR A 128 -34.28 -26.51 7.74
N VAL A 129 -34.59 -25.59 8.65
CA VAL A 129 -33.83 -24.35 8.83
C VAL A 129 -32.49 -24.63 9.51
N GLY A 130 -31.43 -23.97 9.03
CA GLY A 130 -30.12 -23.89 9.67
C GLY A 130 -29.66 -22.45 9.76
N ALA A 131 -28.69 -22.20 10.64
CA ALA A 131 -28.09 -20.87 10.79
C ALA A 131 -26.60 -20.93 11.14
N VAL A 132 -25.87 -19.92 10.67
CA VAL A 132 -24.51 -19.61 11.13
C VAL A 132 -24.46 -18.17 11.60
N PHE A 133 -23.95 -17.94 12.80
CA PHE A 133 -23.71 -16.63 13.37
C PHE A 133 -22.21 -16.42 13.52
N ARG A 134 -21.64 -15.49 12.77
CA ARG A 134 -20.25 -15.06 12.89
C ARG A 134 -20.16 -13.86 13.81
N ARG A 135 -19.30 -13.92 14.83
CA ARG A 135 -19.08 -12.78 15.73
C ARG A 135 -18.36 -11.66 14.99
N ILE A 136 -18.91 -10.44 15.04
CA ILE A 136 -18.29 -9.23 14.48
C ILE A 136 -17.29 -8.68 15.51
N PRO A 137 -16.04 -8.40 15.12
CA PRO A 137 -15.03 -7.83 16.01
C PRO A 137 -15.37 -6.39 16.40
N ILE A 138 -15.14 -6.05 17.67
CA ILE A 138 -15.19 -4.67 18.19
C ILE A 138 -13.79 -4.03 18.12
N GLN A 139 -12.74 -4.84 18.27
CA GLN A 139 -11.37 -4.35 18.20
C GLN A 139 -10.97 -4.11 16.74
N ILE A 140 -10.75 -2.85 16.41
CA ILE A 140 -10.22 -2.42 15.11
C ILE A 140 -8.71 -2.22 15.26
N LEU A 141 -7.93 -2.82 14.36
CA LEU A 141 -6.49 -2.60 14.32
C LEU A 141 -6.20 -1.25 13.66
N GLY A 142 -5.33 -0.45 14.27
CA GLY A 142 -4.90 0.82 13.69
C GLY A 142 -3.99 0.64 12.47
N ILE A 143 -3.81 1.72 11.70
CA ILE A 143 -3.02 1.74 10.46
C ILE A 143 -1.59 1.19 10.68
N ASP A 144 -0.93 1.57 11.78
CA ASP A 144 0.43 1.11 12.09
C ASP A 144 0.47 -0.39 12.42
N ALA A 145 -0.53 -0.90 13.15
CA ALA A 145 -0.62 -2.31 13.52
C ALA A 145 -0.89 -3.22 12.32
N LEU A 146 -1.47 -2.67 11.25
CA LEU A 146 -1.65 -3.34 9.96
C LEU A 146 -0.40 -3.23 9.05
N GLU A 147 0.68 -2.59 9.51
CA GLU A 147 1.90 -2.33 8.72
C GLU A 147 1.60 -1.60 7.38
N LEU A 148 0.59 -0.73 7.37
CA LEU A 148 0.15 -0.03 6.16
C LEU A 148 1.02 1.20 5.84
N PRO A 149 1.22 1.55 4.55
CA PRO A 149 2.00 2.72 4.16
C PRO A 149 1.41 4.03 4.72
N LEU A 150 2.28 4.98 5.08
CA LEU A 150 1.88 6.32 5.58
C LEU A 150 0.95 7.07 4.62
N ALA A 151 1.04 6.79 3.32
CA ALA A 151 0.17 7.37 2.30
C ALA A 151 -1.33 7.11 2.57
N ILE A 152 -1.68 6.01 3.24
CA ILE A 152 -3.06 5.69 3.65
C ILE A 152 -3.54 6.63 4.76
N ARG A 153 -2.67 6.95 5.73
CA ARG A 153 -2.98 7.93 6.78
C ARG A 153 -3.17 9.32 6.16
N ASP A 154 -2.31 9.71 5.21
CA ASP A 154 -2.46 10.99 4.51
C ASP A 154 -3.84 11.10 3.82
N LEU A 155 -4.33 10.01 3.24
CA LEU A 155 -5.65 9.96 2.58
C LEU A 155 -6.84 9.93 3.56
N SER A 156 -6.59 9.62 4.84
CA SER A 156 -7.65 9.59 5.86
C SER A 156 -8.03 11.00 6.35
N HIS A 157 -7.10 11.96 6.26
CA HIS A 157 -7.24 13.31 6.84
C HIS A 157 -7.34 14.41 5.78
N ILE A 158 -7.85 14.07 4.59
CA ILE A 158 -8.14 15.05 3.54
C ILE A 158 -9.53 15.68 3.79
N PRO A 159 -9.77 16.94 3.38
CA PRO A 159 -11.02 17.63 3.72
C PRO A 159 -12.26 17.06 3.00
N ASP A 160 -12.11 16.64 1.74
CA ASP A 160 -13.22 16.23 0.89
C ASP A 160 -12.72 15.35 -0.28
N GLY A 161 -13.67 14.72 -0.97
CA GLY A 161 -13.46 13.96 -2.20
C GLY A 161 -13.60 12.45 -2.00
N LEU A 162 -13.14 11.68 -2.98
CA LEU A 162 -13.35 10.24 -3.05
C LEU A 162 -12.04 9.46 -2.81
N VAL A 163 -12.06 8.56 -1.82
CA VAL A 163 -11.00 7.59 -1.58
C VAL A 163 -11.55 6.17 -1.77
N LEU A 164 -10.89 5.40 -2.63
CA LEU A 164 -11.32 4.04 -2.97
C LEU A 164 -10.35 3.01 -2.40
N VAL A 165 -10.88 2.02 -1.69
CA VAL A 165 -10.12 0.84 -1.25
C VAL A 165 -10.56 -0.37 -2.07
N THR A 166 -9.64 -0.93 -2.85
CA THR A 166 -9.95 -1.97 -3.84
C THR A 166 -9.14 -3.25 -3.60
N GLY A 167 -9.48 -4.29 -4.34
CA GLY A 167 -8.87 -5.61 -4.26
C GLY A 167 -9.92 -6.73 -4.24
N PRO A 168 -9.52 -8.00 -4.38
CA PRO A 168 -10.44 -9.13 -4.39
C PRO A 168 -11.12 -9.36 -3.03
N THR A 169 -12.08 -10.27 -2.98
CA THR A 169 -12.67 -10.72 -1.70
C THR A 169 -11.60 -11.27 -0.78
N GLY A 170 -11.60 -10.83 0.48
CA GLY A 170 -10.59 -11.26 1.45
C GLY A 170 -9.24 -10.56 1.34
N SER A 171 -9.10 -9.47 0.57
CA SER A 171 -7.86 -8.69 0.48
C SER A 171 -7.63 -7.70 1.64
N GLY A 172 -8.53 -7.67 2.64
CA GLY A 172 -8.43 -6.75 3.78
C GLY A 172 -9.08 -5.38 3.59
N LYS A 173 -9.89 -5.17 2.53
CA LYS A 173 -10.58 -3.88 2.26
C LYS A 173 -11.34 -3.34 3.47
N SER A 174 -12.24 -4.13 4.04
CA SER A 174 -13.05 -3.72 5.20
C SER A 174 -12.17 -3.44 6.43
N THR A 175 -11.09 -4.20 6.62
CA THR A 175 -10.13 -3.99 7.71
C THR A 175 -9.37 -2.67 7.54
N THR A 176 -8.89 -2.37 6.33
CA THR A 176 -8.20 -1.11 6.02
C THR A 176 -9.15 0.08 6.14
N LEU A 177 -10.37 -0.02 5.61
CA LEU A 177 -11.38 1.03 5.78
C LEU A 177 -11.71 1.25 7.25
N ALA A 178 -11.91 0.19 8.03
CA ALA A 178 -12.16 0.32 9.46
C ALA A 178 -11.00 1.01 10.19
N ALA A 179 -9.75 0.69 9.82
CA ALA A 179 -8.58 1.35 10.38
C ALA A 179 -8.54 2.85 10.04
N MET A 180 -8.87 3.23 8.80
CA MET A 180 -8.93 4.63 8.36
C MET A 180 -10.04 5.40 9.08
N ILE A 181 -11.26 4.86 9.11
CA ILE A 181 -12.40 5.48 9.78
C ILE A 181 -12.15 5.60 11.29
N SER A 182 -11.57 4.58 11.93
CA SER A 182 -11.17 4.69 13.33
C SER A 182 -10.09 5.74 13.53
N ASP A 183 -9.12 5.88 12.63
CA ASP A 183 -8.07 6.90 12.76
C ASP A 183 -8.63 8.33 12.72
N ILE A 184 -9.65 8.57 11.87
CA ILE A 184 -10.40 9.83 11.83
C ILE A 184 -11.18 10.02 13.14
N ALA A 185 -11.94 9.00 13.54
CA ALA A 185 -12.81 9.07 14.71
C ALA A 185 -12.07 9.37 16.03
N ASP A 186 -10.82 8.91 16.11
CA ASP A 186 -9.94 9.08 17.26
C ASP A 186 -9.34 10.49 17.37
N LYS A 187 -9.34 11.27 16.27
CA LYS A 187 -8.55 12.51 16.16
C LYS A 187 -9.39 13.74 15.88
N GLU A 188 -10.53 13.60 15.22
CA GLU A 188 -11.28 14.74 14.68
C GLU A 188 -12.72 14.77 15.22
N PRO A 189 -13.29 15.96 15.51
CA PRO A 189 -14.67 16.11 15.97
C PRO A 189 -15.65 16.18 14.80
N LEU A 190 -15.78 15.08 14.06
CA LEU A 190 -16.60 14.96 12.86
C LEU A 190 -17.83 14.07 13.07
N HIS A 191 -18.80 14.17 12.17
CA HIS A 191 -19.88 13.21 12.02
C HIS A 191 -19.59 12.25 10.87
N ILE A 192 -19.47 10.96 11.21
CA ILE A 192 -19.18 9.88 10.26
C ILE A 192 -20.43 9.04 10.06
N VAL A 193 -20.85 8.83 8.82
CA VAL A 193 -21.95 7.92 8.47
C VAL A 193 -21.43 6.73 7.67
N THR A 194 -21.68 5.51 8.14
CA THR A 194 -21.34 4.28 7.38
C THR A 194 -22.61 3.61 6.85
N ILE A 195 -22.54 3.09 5.63
CA ILE A 195 -23.61 2.35 4.96
C ILE A 195 -23.02 1.03 4.48
N GLU A 196 -23.46 -0.08 5.06
CA GLU A 196 -22.81 -1.40 4.89
C GLU A 196 -23.83 -2.52 4.60
N ASP A 197 -23.39 -3.61 3.98
CA ASP A 197 -24.23 -4.78 3.65
C ASP A 197 -23.46 -6.11 3.79
N PRO A 198 -23.41 -6.72 4.99
CA PRO A 198 -23.81 -6.19 6.29
C PRO A 198 -22.64 -5.44 6.97
N ILE A 199 -22.86 -4.95 8.20
CA ILE A 199 -21.80 -4.31 9.00
C ILE A 199 -20.68 -5.33 9.35
N GLU A 200 -19.43 -4.98 9.04
CA GLU A 200 -18.26 -5.88 9.25
C GLU A 200 -17.44 -5.51 10.50
N PHE A 201 -17.48 -4.25 10.94
CA PHE A 201 -16.82 -3.76 12.15
C PHE A 201 -17.77 -2.85 12.92
N LEU A 202 -17.72 -2.94 14.25
CA LEU A 202 -18.44 -1.99 15.10
C LEU A 202 -17.52 -0.84 15.50
N PHE A 203 -17.96 0.37 15.20
CA PHE A 203 -17.32 1.57 15.71
C PHE A 203 -17.96 1.99 17.03
N ILE A 204 -17.16 2.63 17.87
CA ILE A 204 -17.59 3.25 19.12
C ILE A 204 -17.32 4.73 18.96
N ASP A 205 -18.27 5.57 19.37
CA ASP A 205 -18.09 7.01 19.40
C ASP A 205 -16.86 7.40 20.22
N LYS A 206 -16.08 8.34 19.68
CA LYS A 206 -14.86 8.86 20.31
C LYS A 206 -14.87 10.38 20.24
N ILE A 207 -13.93 11.00 19.51
CA ILE A 207 -13.98 12.44 19.24
C ILE A 207 -15.05 12.69 18.18
N SER A 208 -15.10 11.86 17.15
CA SER A 208 -16.19 11.84 16.17
C SER A 208 -17.41 11.06 16.68
N ALA A 209 -18.59 11.47 16.21
CA ALA A 209 -19.83 10.71 16.32
C ALA A 209 -20.02 9.81 15.10
N ILE A 210 -20.43 8.56 15.29
CA ILE A 210 -20.51 7.57 14.21
C ILE A 210 -21.90 6.95 14.11
N SER A 211 -22.54 7.14 12.96
CA SER A 211 -23.84 6.54 12.61
C SER A 211 -23.65 5.40 11.61
N GLN A 212 -23.71 4.14 12.07
CA GLN A 212 -23.64 2.98 11.17
C GLN A 212 -25.03 2.52 10.73
N ARG A 213 -25.21 2.27 9.44
CA ARG A 213 -26.48 1.83 8.84
C ARG A 213 -26.29 0.57 8.00
N GLU A 214 -27.02 -0.48 8.34
CA GLU A 214 -27.00 -1.74 7.61
C GLU A 214 -28.13 -1.80 6.57
N VAL A 215 -27.79 -2.11 5.32
CA VAL A 215 -28.75 -2.32 4.23
C VAL A 215 -29.62 -3.54 4.52
N GLY A 216 -30.93 -3.42 4.33
CA GLY A 216 -31.93 -4.45 4.63
C GLY A 216 -32.39 -4.49 6.09
N THR A 217 -31.70 -3.78 6.99
CA THR A 217 -32.05 -3.66 8.42
C THR A 217 -32.42 -2.22 8.78
N ASP A 218 -31.51 -1.27 8.57
CA ASP A 218 -31.66 0.15 8.96
C ASP A 218 -32.03 1.06 7.77
N THR A 219 -31.87 0.55 6.55
CA THR A 219 -32.14 1.27 5.29
C THR A 219 -32.47 0.27 4.18
N PRO A 220 -33.36 0.58 3.21
CA PRO A 220 -33.75 -0.39 2.19
C PRO A 220 -32.66 -0.71 1.16
N ASN A 221 -31.82 0.27 0.79
CA ASN A 221 -30.75 0.13 -0.19
C ASN A 221 -29.70 1.24 -0.02
N PHE A 222 -28.55 1.08 -0.70
CA PHE A 222 -27.44 2.05 -0.67
C PHE A 222 -27.83 3.44 -1.16
N LYS A 223 -28.59 3.54 -2.25
CA LYS A 223 -29.02 4.81 -2.85
C LYS A 223 -29.84 5.67 -1.87
N GLU A 224 -30.87 5.10 -1.27
CA GLU A 224 -31.70 5.80 -0.28
C GLU A 224 -30.92 6.09 0.99
N ALA A 225 -30.04 5.19 1.42
CA ALA A 225 -29.18 5.42 2.57
C ALA A 225 -28.29 6.65 2.36
N LEU A 226 -27.61 6.71 1.22
CA LEU A 226 -26.66 7.76 0.86
C LEU A 226 -27.34 9.10 0.61
N ARG A 227 -28.49 9.10 -0.08
CA ARG A 227 -29.30 10.31 -0.29
C ARG A 227 -29.77 10.93 1.03
N ASN A 228 -30.13 10.08 2.00
CA ASN A 228 -30.53 10.55 3.32
C ASN A 228 -29.31 10.97 4.16
N ALA A 229 -28.19 10.25 4.05
CA ALA A 229 -26.95 10.59 4.74
C ALA A 229 -26.50 12.01 4.44
N MET A 230 -26.54 12.46 3.19
CA MET A 230 -26.20 13.85 2.82
C MET A 230 -27.08 14.94 3.48
N ARG A 231 -28.20 14.58 4.13
CA ARG A 231 -29.06 15.49 4.90
C ARG A 231 -28.96 15.30 6.41
N GLN A 232 -28.01 14.47 6.86
CA GLN A 232 -27.76 14.16 8.27
C GLN A 232 -26.54 14.93 8.79
N ASP A 233 -26.10 15.98 8.09
CA ASP A 233 -24.90 16.76 8.43
C ASP A 233 -23.64 15.87 8.60
N PRO A 234 -23.31 14.98 7.64
CA PRO A 234 -22.09 14.18 7.74
C PRO A 234 -20.89 14.99 7.23
N ASP A 235 -19.72 14.75 7.80
CA ASP A 235 -18.44 15.20 7.24
C ASP A 235 -17.79 14.07 6.41
N VAL A 236 -17.91 12.83 6.92
CA VAL A 236 -17.34 11.63 6.30
C VAL A 236 -18.45 10.61 6.02
N ILE A 237 -18.44 10.05 4.82
CA ILE A 237 -19.38 9.00 4.43
C ILE A 237 -18.59 7.76 3.99
N MET A 238 -18.86 6.62 4.60
CA MET A 238 -18.33 5.33 4.14
C MET A 238 -19.44 4.50 3.49
N VAL A 239 -19.24 4.12 2.24
CA VAL A 239 -20.15 3.26 1.48
C VAL A 239 -19.47 1.91 1.27
N GLY A 240 -20.07 0.83 1.77
CA GLY A 240 -19.44 -0.48 1.80
C GLY A 240 -18.93 -0.96 0.43
N GLU A 241 -19.73 -0.82 -0.63
CA GLU A 241 -19.32 -1.19 -1.99
C GLU A 241 -20.11 -0.42 -3.07
N MET A 242 -19.42 -0.07 -4.16
CA MET A 242 -20.01 0.49 -5.37
C MET A 242 -20.30 -0.61 -6.41
N ARG A 243 -21.47 -1.25 -6.34
CA ARG A 243 -21.87 -2.32 -7.27
C ARG A 243 -22.59 -1.83 -8.51
N ASP A 244 -23.52 -0.92 -8.32
CA ASP A 244 -24.43 -0.43 -9.36
C ASP A 244 -24.17 1.04 -9.70
N VAL A 245 -24.61 1.41 -10.90
CA VAL A 245 -24.44 2.76 -11.47
C VAL A 245 -25.10 3.83 -10.60
N GLU A 246 -26.24 3.51 -9.98
CA GLU A 246 -26.96 4.47 -9.14
C GLU A 246 -26.17 4.82 -7.88
N THR A 247 -25.57 3.81 -7.23
CA THR A 247 -24.69 3.98 -6.07
C THR A 247 -23.42 4.72 -6.47
N MET A 248 -22.78 4.37 -7.59
CA MET A 248 -21.61 5.08 -8.10
C MET A 248 -21.91 6.57 -8.37
N GLN A 249 -23.02 6.87 -9.04
CA GLN A 249 -23.44 8.24 -9.32
C GLN A 249 -23.64 9.04 -8.03
N THR A 250 -24.31 8.44 -7.04
CA THR A 250 -24.61 9.11 -5.78
C THR A 250 -23.33 9.34 -4.95
N VAL A 251 -22.37 8.41 -5.00
CA VAL A 251 -21.04 8.57 -4.37
C VAL A 251 -20.26 9.72 -5.01
N LEU A 252 -20.26 9.81 -6.34
CA LEU A 252 -19.62 10.93 -7.05
C LEU A 252 -20.25 12.27 -6.66
N THR A 253 -21.58 12.36 -6.63
CA THR A 253 -22.29 13.56 -6.16
C THR A 253 -21.96 13.92 -4.71
N ALA A 254 -21.92 12.94 -3.81
CA ALA A 254 -21.57 13.19 -2.40
C ALA A 254 -20.14 13.73 -2.28
N SER A 255 -19.21 13.18 -3.05
CA SER A 255 -17.80 13.63 -3.09
C SER A 255 -17.64 15.03 -3.68
N GLU A 256 -18.47 15.39 -4.67
CA GLU A 256 -18.47 16.73 -5.30
C GLU A 256 -19.06 17.82 -4.39
N THR A 257 -19.92 17.44 -3.44
CA THR A 257 -20.61 18.36 -2.52
C THR A 257 -19.82 18.67 -1.24
N GLY A 258 -18.53 18.32 -1.21
CA GLY A 258 -17.62 18.68 -0.11
C GLY A 258 -17.53 17.65 1.01
N HIS A 259 -18.06 16.44 0.83
CA HIS A 259 -17.91 15.34 1.79
C HIS A 259 -16.66 14.53 1.47
N LEU A 260 -16.02 13.98 2.51
CA LEU A 260 -15.04 12.90 2.33
C LEU A 260 -15.75 11.56 2.22
N VAL A 261 -15.66 10.92 1.06
CA VAL A 261 -16.33 9.66 0.79
C VAL A 261 -15.32 8.52 0.64
N PHE A 262 -15.52 7.47 1.43
CA PHE A 262 -14.81 6.20 1.31
C PHE A 262 -15.69 5.15 0.67
N SER A 263 -15.15 4.38 -0.27
CA SER A 263 -15.87 3.25 -0.85
C SER A 263 -14.97 2.11 -1.32
N THR A 264 -15.55 0.98 -1.70
CA THR A 264 -14.82 -0.18 -2.23
C THR A 264 -15.28 -0.63 -3.62
N LEU A 265 -14.34 -1.22 -4.35
CA LEU A 265 -14.57 -2.02 -5.56
C LEU A 265 -13.71 -3.30 -5.50
N HIS A 266 -14.02 -4.27 -6.38
CA HIS A 266 -13.27 -5.54 -6.49
C HIS A 266 -12.23 -5.56 -7.61
N THR A 267 -11.72 -4.40 -8.01
CA THR A 267 -10.65 -4.24 -9.00
C THR A 267 -9.27 -4.48 -8.37
N ASN A 268 -8.29 -4.86 -9.19
CA ASN A 268 -6.98 -5.30 -8.69
C ASN A 268 -5.91 -4.20 -8.67
N ASN A 269 -6.13 -3.10 -9.39
CA ASN A 269 -5.21 -1.97 -9.47
C ASN A 269 -5.97 -0.65 -9.73
N ALA A 270 -5.28 0.47 -9.62
CA ALA A 270 -5.85 1.81 -9.69
C ALA A 270 -6.38 2.16 -11.10
N ALA A 271 -5.63 1.82 -12.17
CA ALA A 271 -6.06 2.07 -13.54
C ALA A 271 -7.38 1.31 -13.86
N GLN A 272 -7.44 0.02 -13.53
CA GLN A 272 -8.64 -0.81 -13.70
C GLN A 272 -9.81 -0.29 -12.86
N THR A 273 -9.54 0.29 -11.69
CA THR A 273 -10.58 0.91 -10.84
C THR A 273 -11.23 2.09 -11.56
N ILE A 274 -10.42 2.95 -12.18
CA ILE A 274 -10.90 4.10 -12.95
C ILE A 274 -11.72 3.62 -14.15
N ASP A 275 -11.18 2.69 -14.95
CA ASP A 275 -11.87 2.13 -16.12
C ASP A 275 -13.21 1.49 -15.70
N ARG A 276 -13.22 0.71 -14.61
CA ARG A 276 -14.42 0.04 -14.11
C ARG A 276 -15.54 1.01 -13.71
N ILE A 277 -15.20 2.16 -13.13
CA ILE A 277 -16.19 3.18 -12.79
C ILE A 277 -16.76 3.79 -14.06
N ILE A 278 -15.91 4.16 -15.03
CA ILE A 278 -16.34 4.78 -16.28
C ILE A 278 -17.22 3.80 -17.09
N ASP A 279 -16.80 2.55 -17.22
CA ASP A 279 -17.50 1.49 -17.96
C ASP A 279 -18.85 1.09 -17.36
N ALA A 280 -19.13 1.48 -16.12
CA ALA A 280 -20.45 1.28 -15.52
C ALA A 280 -21.50 2.20 -16.16
N PHE A 281 -21.10 3.34 -16.73
CA PHE A 281 -22.00 4.33 -17.31
C PHE A 281 -22.18 4.15 -18.82
N PRO A 282 -23.29 4.63 -19.39
CA PRO A 282 -23.48 4.72 -20.84
C PRO A 282 -22.35 5.48 -21.55
N VAL A 283 -22.00 5.06 -22.76
CA VAL A 283 -20.84 5.58 -23.52
C VAL A 283 -20.92 7.09 -23.77
N ASP A 284 -22.12 7.62 -23.97
CA ASP A 284 -22.38 9.05 -24.14
C ASP A 284 -22.03 9.88 -22.90
N GLN A 285 -22.00 9.26 -21.71
CA GLN A 285 -21.68 9.91 -20.44
C GLN A 285 -20.20 9.76 -20.04
N HIS A 286 -19.41 8.92 -20.73
CA HIS A 286 -18.02 8.63 -20.35
C HIS A 286 -17.16 9.89 -20.19
N LYS A 287 -17.28 10.85 -21.11
CA LYS A 287 -16.52 12.11 -21.02
C LYS A 287 -16.88 12.93 -19.77
N GLN A 288 -18.16 12.96 -19.42
CA GLN A 288 -18.63 13.65 -18.22
C GLN A 288 -18.13 12.95 -16.95
N ILE A 289 -18.26 11.62 -16.89
CA ILE A 289 -17.81 10.83 -15.73
C ILE A 289 -16.30 10.92 -15.55
N ARG A 290 -15.51 10.94 -16.63
CA ARG A 290 -14.06 11.18 -16.54
C ARG A 290 -13.74 12.53 -15.91
N GLY A 291 -14.41 13.60 -16.34
CA GLY A 291 -14.24 14.94 -15.76
C GLY A 291 -14.64 14.99 -14.28
N GLN A 292 -15.78 14.39 -13.91
CA GLN A 292 -16.22 14.32 -12.52
C GLN A 292 -15.25 13.52 -11.65
N LEU A 293 -14.84 12.34 -12.10
CA LEU A 293 -13.90 11.49 -11.37
C LEU A 293 -12.54 12.17 -11.21
N ALA A 294 -12.02 12.81 -12.25
CA ALA A 294 -10.77 13.56 -12.19
C ALA A 294 -10.81 14.70 -11.15
N LEU A 295 -11.97 15.33 -10.96
CA LEU A 295 -12.18 16.39 -9.99
C LEU A 295 -12.26 15.87 -8.53
N VAL A 296 -13.06 14.82 -8.32
CA VAL A 296 -13.40 14.36 -6.96
C VAL A 296 -12.46 13.29 -6.42
N LEU A 297 -11.77 12.52 -7.27
CA LEU A 297 -10.87 11.46 -6.81
C LEU A 297 -9.72 12.07 -6.00
N ARG A 298 -9.37 11.42 -4.89
CA ARG A 298 -8.24 11.80 -4.03
C ARG A 298 -7.20 10.70 -3.96
N GLY A 299 -7.63 9.45 -3.89
CA GLY A 299 -6.72 8.32 -4.01
C GLY A 299 -7.40 6.97 -4.17
N ILE A 300 -6.61 6.00 -4.64
CA ILE A 300 -7.01 4.60 -4.79
C ILE A 300 -5.97 3.74 -4.08
N ILE A 301 -6.42 2.85 -3.21
CA ILE A 301 -5.62 1.91 -2.44
C ILE A 301 -6.00 0.50 -2.88
N SER A 302 -5.17 -0.16 -3.69
CA SER A 302 -5.44 -1.52 -4.16
C SER A 302 -4.69 -2.54 -3.29
N LEU A 303 -5.42 -3.47 -2.68
CA LEU A 303 -4.90 -4.41 -1.70
C LEU A 303 -4.83 -5.83 -2.24
N LYS A 304 -3.75 -6.53 -1.90
CA LYS A 304 -3.63 -7.99 -1.99
C LYS A 304 -3.04 -8.51 -0.67
N LEU A 305 -3.54 -9.64 -0.15
CA LEU A 305 -2.96 -10.25 1.04
C LEU A 305 -2.07 -11.44 0.69
N ILE A 306 -0.99 -11.56 1.44
CA ILE A 306 -0.04 -12.66 1.31
C ILE A 306 0.41 -13.12 2.69
N LYS A 307 0.66 -14.42 2.84
CA LYS A 307 1.25 -14.94 4.08
C LYS A 307 2.72 -14.57 4.10
N ASN A 308 3.14 -13.93 5.18
CA ASN A 308 4.52 -13.59 5.40
C ASN A 308 5.32 -14.80 5.90
N THR A 309 6.63 -14.65 5.99
CA THR A 309 7.59 -15.67 6.46
C THR A 309 7.33 -16.11 7.91
N GLU A 310 6.64 -15.30 8.72
CA GLU A 310 6.19 -15.65 10.08
C GLU A 310 4.81 -16.36 10.11
N GLY A 311 4.18 -16.58 8.95
CA GLY A 311 2.86 -17.19 8.82
C GLY A 311 1.67 -16.26 9.12
N LYS A 312 1.91 -14.96 9.35
CA LYS A 312 0.86 -13.94 9.49
C LYS A 312 0.48 -13.36 8.12
N MET A 313 -0.71 -12.80 8.01
CA MET A 313 -1.14 -12.11 6.79
C MET A 313 -0.53 -10.70 6.75
N THR A 314 0.11 -10.35 5.65
CA THR A 314 0.65 -9.02 5.36
C THR A 314 0.03 -8.51 4.05
N ALA A 315 -0.24 -7.21 3.97
CA ALA A 315 -0.80 -6.59 2.78
C ALA A 315 0.30 -6.10 1.83
N ALA A 316 0.20 -6.46 0.55
CA ALA A 316 0.82 -5.74 -0.54
C ALA A 316 -0.17 -4.66 -1.01
N VAL A 317 0.33 -3.43 -1.14
CA VAL A 317 -0.52 -2.24 -1.28
C VAL A 317 -0.05 -1.42 -2.46
N GLU A 318 -0.91 -1.19 -3.43
CA GLU A 318 -0.72 -0.15 -4.44
C GLU A 318 -1.43 1.12 -3.98
N VAL A 319 -0.78 2.28 -4.11
CA VAL A 319 -1.35 3.57 -3.71
C VAL A 319 -1.19 4.58 -4.83
N LEU A 320 -2.34 5.00 -5.38
CA LEU A 320 -2.45 6.14 -6.29
C LEU A 320 -3.00 7.34 -5.51
N LYS A 321 -2.37 8.50 -5.63
CA LYS A 321 -2.97 9.78 -5.23
C LYS A 321 -3.29 10.60 -6.48
N ASN A 322 -4.38 11.34 -6.47
CA ASN A 322 -4.80 12.10 -7.65
C ASN A 322 -4.00 13.42 -7.79
N SER A 323 -2.81 13.34 -8.37
CA SER A 323 -2.01 14.52 -8.73
C SER A 323 -2.63 15.26 -9.94
N PRO A 324 -2.25 16.52 -10.23
CA PRO A 324 -2.72 17.22 -11.42
C PRO A 324 -2.46 16.45 -12.72
N ARG A 325 -1.37 15.68 -12.79
CA ARG A 325 -1.06 14.83 -13.94
C ARG A 325 -1.99 13.62 -14.01
N ILE A 326 -2.24 12.94 -12.89
CA ILE A 326 -3.21 11.82 -12.83
C ILE A 326 -4.61 12.29 -13.21
N ALA A 327 -5.06 13.44 -12.69
CA ALA A 327 -6.35 14.02 -13.05
C ALA A 327 -6.45 14.25 -14.56
N LYS A 328 -5.38 14.75 -15.18
CA LYS A 328 -5.34 14.96 -16.63
C LYS A 328 -5.41 13.65 -17.43
N LEU A 329 -4.68 12.62 -16.99
CA LEU A 329 -4.75 11.28 -17.61
C LEU A 329 -6.16 10.69 -17.50
N ILE A 330 -6.86 10.91 -16.39
CA ILE A 330 -8.25 10.50 -16.21
C ILE A 330 -9.18 11.26 -17.17
N GLU A 331 -9.06 12.58 -17.29
CA GLU A 331 -9.87 13.38 -18.22
C GLU A 331 -9.71 12.93 -19.68
N ASP A 332 -8.46 12.72 -20.09
CA ASP A 332 -8.08 12.37 -21.46
C ASP A 332 -8.35 10.89 -21.78
N GLY A 333 -8.57 10.06 -20.76
CA GLY A 333 -8.85 8.62 -20.89
C GLY A 333 -7.60 7.78 -21.18
N THR A 334 -6.41 8.27 -20.84
CA THR A 334 -5.12 7.60 -21.04
C THR A 334 -4.71 6.82 -19.79
N THR A 335 -5.57 5.92 -19.31
CA THR A 335 -5.36 5.16 -18.05
C THR A 335 -4.14 4.25 -18.05
N LYS A 336 -3.59 3.92 -19.23
CA LYS A 336 -2.37 3.12 -19.41
C LYS A 336 -1.12 3.80 -18.81
N ASP A 337 -1.06 5.12 -18.86
CA ASP A 337 0.13 5.89 -18.42
C ASP A 337 0.14 6.12 -16.90
N ILE A 338 -0.95 5.78 -16.20
CA ILE A 338 -1.10 5.96 -14.75
C ILE A 338 -0.06 5.13 -13.99
N LEU A 339 0.28 3.93 -14.48
CA LEU A 339 1.27 3.08 -13.82
C LEU A 339 2.65 3.74 -13.79
N GLU A 340 3.11 4.26 -14.93
CA GLU A 340 4.40 4.95 -15.04
C GLU A 340 4.43 6.22 -14.17
N GLU A 341 3.34 6.99 -14.17
CA GLU A 341 3.22 8.18 -13.34
C GLU A 341 3.28 7.85 -11.85
N MET A 342 2.58 6.79 -11.43
CA MET A 342 2.58 6.31 -10.05
C MET A 342 3.98 5.89 -9.58
N GLU A 343 4.74 5.22 -10.46
CA GLU A 343 6.10 4.76 -10.15
C GLU A 343 7.14 5.88 -10.10
N SER A 344 6.96 6.94 -10.89
CA SER A 344 7.83 8.12 -10.86
C SER A 344 7.50 9.10 -9.71
N SER A 345 6.27 9.05 -9.19
CA SER A 345 5.76 9.97 -8.15
C SER A 345 5.94 9.51 -6.69
N VAL A 346 6.80 8.50 -6.44
CA VAL A 346 7.02 7.93 -5.10
C VAL A 346 7.50 8.98 -4.10
N GLY A 347 8.50 9.80 -4.45
CA GLY A 347 9.12 10.74 -3.51
C GLY A 347 8.21 11.88 -3.09
N LEU A 348 7.44 12.45 -4.02
CA LEU A 348 6.63 13.64 -3.79
C LEU A 348 5.24 13.30 -3.24
N TYR A 349 4.55 12.35 -3.85
CA TYR A 349 3.16 12.02 -3.52
C TYR A 349 3.03 10.77 -2.64
N ARG A 350 4.14 10.05 -2.37
CA ARG A 350 4.13 8.73 -1.70
C ARG A 350 3.22 7.72 -2.42
N MET A 351 3.17 7.85 -3.75
CA MET A 351 2.57 6.84 -4.59
C MET A 351 3.44 5.58 -4.60
N GLN A 352 2.84 4.43 -4.88
CA GLN A 352 3.60 3.20 -5.10
C GLN A 352 2.80 2.22 -5.94
N SER A 353 3.47 1.55 -6.88
CA SER A 353 2.87 0.43 -7.62
C SER A 353 2.82 -0.84 -6.77
N MET A 354 1.96 -1.80 -7.17
CA MET A 354 1.93 -3.13 -6.55
C MET A 354 3.32 -3.80 -6.58
N ASN A 355 4.05 -3.70 -7.71
CA ASN A 355 5.39 -4.26 -7.84
C ASN A 355 6.39 -3.58 -6.89
N GLN A 356 6.35 -2.24 -6.75
CA GLN A 356 7.18 -1.54 -5.76
C GLN A 356 6.88 -1.96 -4.31
N SER A 357 5.60 -2.18 -3.97
CA SER A 357 5.21 -2.72 -2.66
C SER A 357 5.75 -4.13 -2.43
N LEU A 358 5.66 -5.01 -3.42
CA LEU A 358 6.23 -6.37 -3.35
C LEU A 358 7.75 -6.35 -3.20
N ILE A 359 8.46 -5.46 -3.91
CA ILE A 359 9.90 -5.26 -3.76
C ILE A 359 10.21 -4.83 -2.32
N ALA A 360 9.48 -3.87 -1.74
CA ALA A 360 9.68 -3.46 -0.36
C ALA A 360 9.51 -4.64 0.62
N LEU A 361 8.44 -5.44 0.46
CA LEU A 361 8.22 -6.62 1.29
C LEU A 361 9.33 -7.68 1.16
N LEU A 362 9.85 -7.90 -0.05
CA LEU A 362 10.99 -8.80 -0.31
C LEU A 362 12.27 -8.31 0.37
N VAL A 363 12.58 -7.01 0.24
CA VAL A 363 13.77 -6.38 0.84
C VAL A 363 13.75 -6.47 2.36
N HIS A 364 12.57 -6.32 2.95
CA HIS A 364 12.35 -6.49 4.38
C HIS A 364 12.20 -7.97 4.82
N GLN A 365 12.43 -8.94 3.91
CA GLN A 365 12.35 -10.39 4.17
C GLN A 365 10.99 -10.84 4.74
N LYS A 366 9.93 -10.08 4.45
CA LYS A 366 8.56 -10.38 4.88
C LYS A 366 7.95 -11.48 4.00
N ILE A 367 8.31 -11.56 2.73
CA ILE A 367 7.78 -12.55 1.77
C ILE A 367 8.90 -13.22 1.01
N THR A 368 8.61 -14.38 0.39
CA THR A 368 9.57 -15.08 -0.47
C THR A 368 9.50 -14.59 -1.92
N TYR A 369 10.52 -14.89 -2.72
CA TYR A 369 10.53 -14.57 -4.16
C TYR A 369 9.36 -15.23 -4.91
N GLN A 370 9.08 -16.51 -4.62
CA GLN A 370 7.97 -17.25 -5.23
C GLN A 370 6.62 -16.60 -4.89
N ASP A 371 6.44 -16.21 -3.64
CA ASP A 371 5.25 -15.51 -3.15
C ASP A 371 5.04 -14.17 -3.88
N ALA A 372 6.11 -13.38 -4.04
CA ALA A 372 6.05 -12.11 -4.74
C ALA A 372 5.70 -12.27 -6.23
N MET A 373 6.34 -13.23 -6.92
CA MET A 373 6.07 -13.51 -8.33
C MET A 373 4.65 -14.03 -8.58
N GLY A 374 4.09 -14.79 -7.64
CA GLY A 374 2.70 -15.27 -7.73
C GLY A 374 1.65 -14.17 -7.53
N LEU A 375 2.01 -13.06 -6.85
CA LEU A 375 1.09 -11.96 -6.56
C LEU A 375 1.24 -10.76 -7.51
N ALA A 376 2.39 -10.64 -8.16
CA ALA A 376 2.72 -9.56 -9.06
C ALA A 376 1.66 -9.37 -10.15
N SER A 377 1.34 -8.11 -10.46
CA SER A 377 0.45 -7.81 -11.58
C SER A 377 1.15 -8.05 -12.92
N ASP A 378 2.46 -7.78 -12.95
CA ASP A 378 3.37 -8.09 -14.05
C ASP A 378 4.64 -8.74 -13.46
N PRO A 379 4.75 -10.08 -13.48
CA PRO A 379 5.90 -10.79 -12.95
C PRO A 379 7.21 -10.49 -13.70
N ASP A 380 7.15 -10.23 -15.01
CA ASP A 380 8.33 -9.97 -15.83
C ASP A 380 8.93 -8.60 -15.49
N ASP A 381 8.08 -7.58 -15.35
CA ASP A 381 8.49 -6.26 -14.85
C ASP A 381 9.06 -6.34 -13.43
N LEU A 382 8.43 -7.11 -12.53
CA LEU A 382 8.95 -7.31 -11.17
C LEU A 382 10.34 -7.95 -11.20
N SER A 383 10.52 -9.01 -12.00
CA SER A 383 11.81 -9.67 -12.19
C SER A 383 12.88 -8.71 -12.73
N LEU A 384 12.53 -7.91 -13.74
CA LEU A 384 13.43 -6.91 -14.30
C LEU A 384 13.85 -5.86 -13.25
N LYS A 385 12.91 -5.38 -12.44
CA LYS A 385 13.18 -4.42 -11.35
C LYS A 385 14.06 -5.03 -10.27
N LEU A 386 13.79 -6.27 -9.88
CA LEU A 386 14.62 -7.00 -8.91
C LEU A 386 16.04 -7.21 -9.43
N ARG A 387 16.23 -7.54 -10.71
CA ARG A 387 17.57 -7.64 -11.33
C ARG A 387 18.33 -6.32 -11.28
N LYS A 388 17.65 -5.22 -11.59
CA LYS A 388 18.25 -3.86 -11.56
C LYS A 388 18.66 -3.45 -10.14
N LEU A 389 17.83 -3.75 -9.15
CA LEU A 389 18.05 -3.34 -7.75
C LEU A 389 18.97 -4.30 -6.98
N PHE A 390 18.88 -5.60 -7.26
CA PHE A 390 19.56 -6.65 -6.52
C PHE A 390 20.09 -7.76 -7.45
N PRO A 391 21.20 -7.51 -8.18
CA PRO A 391 21.78 -8.49 -9.10
C PRO A 391 22.06 -9.87 -8.46
N GLN A 392 22.37 -9.87 -7.16
CA GLN A 392 22.74 -11.08 -6.39
C GLN A 392 21.55 -11.93 -5.92
N ILE A 393 20.30 -11.44 -6.01
CA ILE A 393 19.11 -12.20 -5.56
C ILE A 393 18.79 -13.34 -6.52
N GLU A 394 18.97 -13.13 -7.83
CA GLU A 394 18.80 -14.22 -8.81
C GLU A 394 19.93 -15.25 -8.74
N GLU A 395 21.15 -14.84 -8.38
CA GLU A 395 22.30 -15.72 -8.24
C GLU A 395 22.11 -16.74 -7.11
N ARG A 396 21.50 -16.32 -5.99
CA ARG A 396 21.12 -17.22 -4.89
C ARG A 396 19.94 -18.14 -5.22
N VAL A 397 18.96 -17.66 -6.00
CA VAL A 397 17.79 -18.47 -6.43
C VAL A 397 18.20 -19.49 -7.50
N ARG A 398 19.10 -19.15 -8.43
CA ARG A 398 19.71 -20.11 -9.39
C ARG A 398 20.54 -21.18 -8.70
N GLN A 399 21.18 -20.87 -7.57
CA GLN A 399 22.00 -21.81 -6.81
C GLN A 399 21.19 -22.75 -5.90
N GLY A 400 19.88 -22.51 -5.70
CA GLY A 400 19.06 -23.35 -4.82
C GLY A 400 17.57 -23.32 -5.18
N GLY A 401 17.15 -24.21 -6.08
CA GLY A 401 15.74 -24.57 -6.28
C GLY A 401 15.32 -24.79 -7.74
N ASP A 402 15.28 -26.06 -8.15
CA ASP A 402 14.59 -26.67 -9.31
C ASP A 402 14.11 -25.76 -10.45
N MET A 403 14.97 -25.56 -11.45
CA MET A 403 14.75 -26.02 -12.83
C MET A 403 16.08 -25.88 -13.58
N ALA A 404 16.69 -26.99 -13.98
CA ALA A 404 17.72 -26.93 -15.01
C ALA A 404 17.05 -26.33 -16.27
N PRO A 405 17.60 -25.25 -16.86
CA PRO A 405 16.99 -24.62 -18.02
C PRO A 405 16.91 -25.61 -19.18
N SER A 406 15.75 -25.67 -19.83
CA SER A 406 15.55 -26.52 -21.01
C SER A 406 16.54 -26.12 -22.11
N HIS A 407 17.25 -27.09 -22.69
CA HIS A 407 18.18 -26.89 -23.81
C HIS A 407 17.52 -26.40 -25.12
N SER A 408 16.20 -26.17 -25.12
CA SER A 408 15.41 -25.72 -26.27
C SER A 408 15.16 -24.20 -26.31
N ASP A 409 15.69 -23.41 -25.37
CA ASP A 409 15.37 -21.99 -25.24
C ASP A 409 16.43 -21.07 -25.88
N PHE A 410 16.09 -20.51 -27.05
CA PHE A 410 16.97 -19.62 -27.84
C PHE A 410 17.08 -18.20 -27.24
N SER A 411 16.21 -17.86 -26.28
CA SER A 411 16.16 -16.52 -25.67
C SER A 411 17.46 -16.13 -24.95
N GLN A 412 18.17 -17.11 -24.37
CA GLN A 412 19.46 -16.88 -23.70
C GLN A 412 20.58 -16.58 -24.69
N ILE A 413 20.54 -17.18 -25.89
CA ILE A 413 21.52 -16.89 -26.94
C ILE A 413 21.34 -15.46 -27.44
N THR A 414 20.11 -15.02 -27.61
CA THR A 414 19.81 -13.62 -28.00
C THR A 414 20.25 -12.63 -26.91
N GLN A 415 19.95 -12.91 -25.63
CA GLN A 415 20.41 -12.07 -24.52
C GLN A 415 21.94 -12.02 -24.42
N LEU A 416 22.63 -13.15 -24.60
CA LEU A 416 24.10 -13.18 -24.60
C LEU A 416 24.69 -12.42 -25.79
N MET A 417 24.05 -12.46 -26.96
CA MET A 417 24.46 -11.68 -28.13
C MET A 417 24.26 -10.18 -27.92
N ASP A 418 23.14 -9.77 -27.32
CA ASP A 418 22.87 -8.36 -27.02
C ASP A 418 23.82 -7.82 -25.94
N ILE A 419 24.08 -8.61 -24.90
CA ILE A 419 25.09 -8.28 -23.87
C ILE A 419 26.47 -8.14 -24.54
N LYS A 420 26.88 -9.10 -25.38
CA LYS A 420 28.17 -9.04 -26.09
C LYS A 420 28.29 -7.78 -26.94
N ARG A 421 27.23 -7.42 -27.68
CA ARG A 421 27.18 -6.20 -28.49
C ARG A 421 27.32 -4.94 -27.64
N LEU A 422 26.62 -4.85 -26.51
CA LEU A 422 26.72 -3.70 -25.60
C LEU A 422 28.12 -3.57 -24.98
N TYR A 423 28.78 -4.69 -24.66
CA TYR A 423 30.16 -4.70 -24.20
C TYR A 423 31.13 -4.24 -25.29
N GLU A 424 30.97 -4.71 -26.53
CA GLU A 424 31.80 -4.27 -27.67
C GLU A 424 31.61 -2.77 -27.99
N GLU A 425 30.37 -2.26 -27.92
CA GLU A 425 30.08 -0.83 -28.07
C GLU A 425 30.70 0.02 -26.94
N GLN A 426 30.66 -0.45 -25.69
CA GLN A 426 31.34 0.23 -24.57
C GLN A 426 32.86 0.20 -24.74
N GLU A 427 33.43 -0.93 -25.11
CA GLU A 427 34.88 -1.09 -25.29
C GLU A 427 35.41 -0.14 -26.37
N GLY A 428 34.69 0.01 -27.48
CA GLY A 428 34.99 0.99 -28.52
C GLY A 428 34.99 2.44 -28.02
N GLN A 429 33.97 2.82 -27.23
CA GLN A 429 33.92 4.17 -26.62
C GLN A 429 35.07 4.40 -25.63
N TRP A 430 35.45 3.37 -24.87
CA TRP A 430 36.57 3.43 -23.94
C TRP A 430 37.91 3.59 -24.67
N GLN A 431 38.14 2.83 -25.74
CA GLN A 431 39.35 2.96 -26.56
C GLN A 431 39.46 4.34 -27.18
N GLN A 432 38.35 4.92 -27.66
CA GLN A 432 38.35 6.25 -28.25
C GLN A 432 38.66 7.34 -27.21
N ARG A 433 38.05 7.27 -26.00
CA ARG A 433 38.39 8.19 -24.91
C ARG A 433 39.85 8.07 -24.47
N LEU A 434 40.41 6.86 -24.48
CA LEU A 434 41.81 6.64 -24.13
C LEU A 434 42.73 7.31 -25.15
N ALA A 435 42.44 7.14 -26.45
CA ALA A 435 43.19 7.78 -27.54
C ALA A 435 43.13 9.31 -27.47
N ASP A 436 41.95 9.88 -27.18
CA ASP A 436 41.79 11.32 -27.00
C ASP A 436 42.62 11.84 -25.81
N LYS A 437 42.66 11.09 -24.71
CA LYS A 437 43.45 11.43 -23.52
C LYS A 437 44.95 11.31 -23.75
N ASP A 438 45.39 10.32 -24.52
CA ASP A 438 46.80 10.17 -24.90
C ASP A 438 47.26 11.33 -25.81
N ALA A 439 46.42 11.76 -26.75
CA ALA A 439 46.69 12.93 -27.58
C ALA A 439 46.77 14.23 -26.75
N GLU A 440 45.87 14.40 -25.77
CA GLU A 440 45.90 15.52 -24.83
C GLU A 440 47.19 15.53 -23.98
N LEU A 441 47.60 14.36 -23.48
CA LEU A 441 48.84 14.18 -22.72
C LEU A 441 50.07 14.52 -23.57
N GLU A 442 50.10 14.15 -24.84
CA GLU A 442 51.23 14.47 -25.70
C GLU A 442 51.34 15.98 -25.99
N ASN A 443 50.21 16.66 -26.18
CA ASN A 443 50.19 18.11 -26.32
C ASN A 443 50.68 18.80 -25.04
N LEU A 444 50.21 18.36 -23.87
CA LEU A 444 50.68 18.85 -22.57
C LEU A 444 52.18 18.63 -22.37
N ARG A 445 52.73 17.49 -22.80
CA ARG A 445 54.17 17.22 -22.74
C ARG A 445 54.97 18.19 -23.60
N LYS A 446 54.53 18.46 -24.83
CA LYS A 446 55.16 19.44 -25.72
C LYS A 446 55.14 20.84 -25.13
N ASP A 447 54.02 21.23 -24.51
CA ASP A 447 53.90 22.52 -23.81
C ASP A 447 54.85 22.64 -22.62
N VAL A 448 54.98 21.59 -21.81
CA VAL A 448 55.92 21.54 -20.68
C VAL A 448 57.36 21.63 -21.18
N GLU A 449 57.70 20.92 -22.26
CA GLU A 449 59.03 20.94 -22.86
C GLU A 449 59.37 22.34 -23.40
N TYR A 450 58.44 22.97 -24.13
CA TYR A 450 58.60 24.34 -24.61
C TYR A 450 58.82 25.34 -23.46
N ARG A 451 58.02 25.25 -22.39
CA ARG A 451 58.18 26.11 -21.20
C ARG A 451 59.52 25.86 -20.50
N SER A 452 59.97 24.60 -20.42
CA SER A 452 61.25 24.26 -19.79
C SER A 452 62.44 24.85 -20.56
N GLN A 453 62.41 24.82 -21.89
CA GLN A 453 63.43 25.44 -22.73
C GLN A 453 63.43 26.97 -22.60
N ALA A 454 62.25 27.59 -22.53
CA ALA A 454 62.13 29.03 -22.30
C ALA A 454 62.72 29.45 -20.94
N VAL A 455 62.48 28.67 -19.88
CA VAL A 455 63.06 28.90 -18.55
C VAL A 455 64.59 28.76 -18.59
N ALA A 456 65.12 27.75 -19.28
CA ALA A 456 66.57 27.55 -19.42
C ALA A 456 67.23 28.71 -20.18
N MET A 457 66.59 29.23 -21.24
CA MET A 457 67.09 30.42 -21.95
C MET A 457 67.12 31.66 -21.06
N GLN A 458 66.07 31.89 -20.27
CA GLN A 458 66.06 33.02 -19.33
C GLN A 458 67.13 32.87 -18.24
N GLN A 459 67.33 31.66 -17.70
CA GLN A 459 68.38 31.42 -16.71
C GLN A 459 69.79 31.71 -17.26
N ASN A 460 70.07 31.34 -18.51
CA ASN A 460 71.33 31.68 -19.16
C ASN A 460 71.50 33.20 -19.37
N GLU A 461 70.41 33.90 -19.73
CA GLU A 461 70.44 35.36 -19.90
C GLU A 461 70.67 36.09 -18.56
N PHE A 462 70.05 35.60 -17.47
CA PHE A 462 70.31 36.08 -16.11
C PHE A 462 71.75 35.83 -15.68
N GLY A 463 72.30 34.63 -15.94
CA GLY A 463 73.70 34.31 -15.64
C GLY A 463 74.70 35.22 -16.38
N ALA A 464 74.44 35.52 -17.66
CA ALA A 464 75.27 36.44 -18.43
C ALA A 464 75.23 37.88 -17.88
N LYS A 465 74.06 38.35 -17.44
CA LYS A 465 73.91 39.66 -16.78
C LYS A 465 74.61 39.70 -15.42
N ASP A 466 74.57 38.61 -14.65
CA ASP A 466 75.29 38.50 -13.37
C ASP A 466 76.82 38.56 -13.56
N GLU A 467 77.35 37.92 -14.60
CA GLU A 467 78.77 38.04 -14.96
C GLU A 467 79.15 39.47 -15.38
N GLU A 468 78.29 40.15 -16.12
CA GLU A 468 78.49 41.54 -16.53
C GLU A 468 78.47 42.48 -15.31
N ILE A 469 77.53 42.28 -14.38
CA ILE A 469 77.49 43.01 -13.10
C ILE A 469 78.75 42.76 -12.28
N ALA A 470 79.28 41.54 -12.26
CA ALA A 470 80.51 41.21 -11.55
C ALA A 470 81.74 41.92 -12.17
N ARG A 471 81.83 41.99 -13.50
CA ARG A 471 82.90 42.74 -14.20
C ARG A 471 82.82 44.24 -13.89
N VAL A 472 81.63 44.83 -14.01
CA VAL A 472 81.43 46.27 -13.74
C VAL A 472 81.77 46.61 -12.28
N LYS A 473 81.42 45.75 -11.32
CA LYS A 473 81.82 45.92 -9.92
C LYS A 473 83.35 45.86 -9.75
N GLY A 474 84.02 44.90 -10.37
CA GLY A 474 85.47 44.77 -10.31
C GLY A 474 86.22 45.96 -10.92
N ASP A 475 85.73 46.48 -12.05
CA ASP A 475 86.30 47.69 -12.67
C ASP A 475 86.06 48.94 -11.81
N MET A 476 84.89 49.03 -11.15
CA MET A 476 84.59 50.13 -10.22
C MET A 476 85.48 50.08 -8.97
N GLU A 477 85.80 48.88 -8.46
CA GLU A 477 86.73 48.70 -7.34
C GLU A 477 88.17 49.08 -7.73
N ARG A 478 88.62 48.74 -8.94
CA ARG A 478 89.92 49.16 -9.47
C ARG A 478 90.01 50.68 -9.60
N LEU A 479 89.01 51.31 -10.22
CA LEU A 479 88.91 52.77 -10.32
C LEU A 479 88.93 53.45 -8.94
N ARG A 480 88.24 52.86 -7.95
CA ARG A 480 88.23 53.36 -6.57
C ARG A 480 89.60 53.24 -5.91
N SER A 481 90.29 52.10 -6.09
CA SER A 481 91.65 51.89 -5.59
C SER A 481 92.65 52.86 -6.21
N ASP A 482 92.60 53.05 -7.53
CA ASP A 482 93.47 54.00 -8.25
C ASP A 482 93.21 55.45 -7.83
N ALA A 483 91.94 55.81 -7.61
CA ALA A 483 91.58 57.12 -7.06
C ALA A 483 92.13 57.30 -5.63
N GLN A 484 92.03 56.28 -4.77
CA GLN A 484 92.60 56.30 -3.42
C GLN A 484 94.13 56.39 -3.43
N ALA A 485 94.80 55.68 -4.33
CA ALA A 485 96.25 55.75 -4.50
C ALA A 485 96.69 57.15 -4.96
N LYS A 486 95.97 57.77 -5.90
CA LYS A 486 96.22 59.16 -6.32
C LYS A 486 95.98 60.16 -5.19
N ILE A 487 94.92 59.97 -4.40
CA ILE A 487 94.66 60.79 -3.20
C ILE A 487 95.82 60.65 -2.20
N GLY A 488 96.31 59.43 -1.98
CA GLY A 488 97.46 59.17 -1.11
C GLY A 488 98.73 59.89 -1.59
N GLN A 489 99.06 59.79 -2.88
CA GLN A 489 100.20 60.50 -3.47
C GLN A 489 100.06 62.02 -3.37
N LEU A 490 98.85 62.56 -3.55
CA LEU A 490 98.58 63.99 -3.37
C LEU A 490 98.75 64.41 -1.92
N GLN A 491 98.29 63.62 -0.95
CA GLN A 491 98.49 63.88 0.48
C GLN A 491 99.97 63.83 0.88
N GLU A 492 100.74 62.91 0.31
CA GLU A 492 102.18 62.80 0.55
C GLU A 492 102.93 64.00 -0.06
N ARG A 493 102.54 64.44 -1.26
CA ARG A 493 103.05 65.66 -1.90
C ARG A 493 102.71 66.93 -1.09
N ILE A 494 101.51 67.00 -0.51
CA ILE A 494 101.10 68.08 0.40
C ILE A 494 101.97 68.06 1.67
N LYS A 495 102.29 66.87 2.19
CA LYS A 495 103.15 66.70 3.36
C LYS A 495 104.60 67.12 3.07
N GLU A 496 105.14 66.78 1.90
CA GLU A 496 106.47 67.23 1.43
C GLU A 496 106.51 68.75 1.21
N LEU A 497 105.47 69.34 0.61
CA LEU A 497 105.37 70.79 0.41
C LEU A 497 105.29 71.53 1.75
N ASN A 498 104.52 71.01 2.71
CA ASN A 498 104.47 71.54 4.07
C ASN A 498 105.82 71.40 4.79
N GLN A 499 106.54 70.28 4.60
CA GLN A 499 107.90 70.13 5.14
C GLN A 499 108.91 71.10 4.50
N LYS A 500 108.80 71.38 3.21
CA LYS A 500 109.62 72.42 2.54
C LYS A 500 109.30 73.83 3.02
N LEU A 501 108.03 74.12 3.32
CA LEU A 501 107.60 75.37 3.97
C LEU A 501 108.17 75.52 5.39
N ILE A 502 108.31 74.42 6.14
CA ILE A 502 108.94 74.41 7.47
C ILE A 502 110.48 74.51 7.36
N ALA A 503 111.10 73.88 6.35
CA ALA A 503 112.55 73.92 6.11
C ALA A 503 113.06 75.27 5.57
N ALA A 504 112.20 76.09 4.97
CA ALA A 504 112.53 77.48 4.60
C ALA A 504 112.60 78.43 5.81
N GLY A 505 112.28 77.96 7.03
CA GLY A 505 112.20 78.78 8.24
C GLY A 505 113.44 78.79 9.14
N GLN A 506 114.51 78.03 8.87
CA GLN A 506 115.69 77.97 9.76
C GLN A 506 117.02 77.84 8.99
N GLN A 507 117.65 78.98 8.71
CA GLN A 507 119.11 79.12 8.61
C GLN A 507 119.64 79.79 9.88
N PRO A 508 120.84 79.43 10.36
CA PRO A 508 121.93 80.41 10.29
C PRO A 508 123.33 79.83 10.06
N GLY A 509 124.14 80.55 9.27
CA GLY A 509 125.48 81.06 9.63
C GLY A 509 126.66 80.07 9.83
N PRO A 510 127.82 80.24 9.15
CA PRO A 510 128.91 79.26 9.11
C PRO A 510 130.06 79.52 10.11
N LYS A 511 130.86 78.47 10.43
CA LYS A 511 132.36 78.44 10.45
C LYS A 511 132.94 77.26 11.28
N ARG A 512 133.47 76.23 10.61
CA ARG A 512 134.92 75.92 10.55
C ARG A 512 135.19 74.94 9.42
#